data_AF-A0A081DBP5-F1
#
_entry.id   AF-A0A081DBP5-F1
#
_cell.length_a   1.000
_cell.length_b   1.000
_cell.length_c   1.000
_cell.angle_alpha   90.00
_cell.angle_beta   90.00
_cell.angle_gamma   90.00
#
_symmetry.space_group_name_H-M   'P 1'
#
loop_
_entity.id
_entity.type
_entity.pdbx_description
1 polymer ?
#
loop_
_entity_poly.entity_id
_entity_poly.type
_entity_poly.pdbx_seq_one_letter_code
_entity_poly.pdbx_strand_id
1 'polypeptide(L)'
;MNNYKSIVNLDKTAFFNGETVTGTVVLGRYDDTTVPNKVVINGQEIPQADIVNGQIPLKLGSGSVGEKKITGYMEFVENDSIIKIDIESEYAVIPKPNSATISADKMNVVYRGVDNPMTVTFAGVPSNKVNASAPGLTRSGNGYIMKPTSGKEVKITVTGELPSGERVSDSGTFRIKDLPRPIGTISREYIDVKKNRSNLAVSTVGATFGDDFDFELTPRVTEFLFKVPGAPSVKVSGTKLNSAAQGNLRKARKGDIVQFAGIKATVPGVKLKTVTPVAVELLD
;
A
#
# COMPACT_ATOMS: atom_id res chain seq x y z
N MET A 1 -42.27 15.93 -41.60
CA MET A 1 -41.14 16.32 -40.72
C MET A 1 -41.31 15.87 -39.26
N ASN A 2 -42.50 15.42 -38.81
CA ASN A 2 -42.71 14.98 -37.42
C ASN A 2 -42.15 13.57 -37.10
N ASN A 3 -41.69 12.82 -38.11
CA ASN A 3 -41.25 11.43 -37.97
C ASN A 3 -39.71 11.31 -37.88
N TYR A 4 -39.02 12.36 -37.43
CA TYR A 4 -37.55 12.35 -37.28
C TYR A 4 -37.15 12.85 -35.90
N LYS A 5 -36.08 12.27 -35.36
CA LYS A 5 -35.40 12.74 -34.14
C LYS A 5 -33.92 12.91 -34.40
N SER A 6 -33.32 13.93 -33.80
CA SER A 6 -31.87 14.08 -33.79
C SER A 6 -31.24 13.05 -32.85
N ILE A 7 -30.16 12.43 -33.30
CA ILE A 7 -29.37 11.45 -32.55
C ILE A 7 -27.93 11.96 -32.56
N VAL A 8 -27.32 12.04 -31.37
CA VAL A 8 -25.89 12.30 -31.24
C VAL A 8 -25.16 10.96 -31.25
N ASN A 9 -24.27 10.78 -32.21
CA ASN A 9 -23.45 9.58 -32.37
C ASN A 9 -21.98 9.92 -32.02
N LEU A 10 -21.57 9.61 -30.79
CA LEU A 10 -20.20 9.85 -30.32
C LEU A 10 -19.28 8.73 -30.78
N ASP A 11 -18.02 9.05 -31.09
CA ASP A 11 -17.03 8.05 -31.52
C ASP A 11 -16.68 7.06 -30.40
N LYS A 12 -16.88 7.49 -29.14
CA LYS A 12 -16.81 6.64 -27.95
C LYS A 12 -17.72 7.16 -26.85
N THR A 13 -18.05 6.30 -25.91
CA THR A 13 -19.03 6.60 -24.85
C THR A 13 -18.39 7.00 -23.51
N ALA A 14 -17.07 6.83 -23.35
CA ALA A 14 -16.33 7.21 -22.16
C ALA A 14 -15.06 8.00 -22.52
N PHE A 15 -14.82 9.09 -21.81
CA PHE A 15 -13.71 10.02 -22.04
C PHE A 15 -12.96 10.25 -20.74
N PHE A 16 -11.63 10.43 -20.81
CA PHE A 16 -10.87 10.94 -19.68
C PHE A 16 -11.07 12.45 -19.53
N ASN A 17 -10.87 12.98 -18.32
CA ASN A 17 -10.95 14.43 -18.11
C ASN A 17 -9.87 15.15 -18.94
N GLY A 18 -10.27 16.16 -19.71
CA GLY A 18 -9.40 16.89 -20.63
C GLY A 18 -9.34 16.33 -22.06
N GLU A 19 -9.98 15.18 -22.31
CA GLU A 19 -10.08 14.63 -23.66
C GLU A 19 -11.14 15.36 -24.49
N THR A 20 -10.89 15.50 -25.80
CA THR A 20 -11.85 16.08 -26.73
C THR A 20 -12.97 15.09 -27.02
N VAL A 21 -14.22 15.50 -26.80
CA VAL A 21 -15.40 14.72 -27.16
C VAL A 21 -15.66 14.89 -28.67
N THR A 22 -15.58 13.79 -29.42
CA THR A 22 -15.82 13.77 -30.87
C THR A 22 -17.04 12.92 -31.23
N GLY A 23 -17.72 13.31 -32.30
CA GLY A 23 -18.92 12.64 -32.78
C GLY A 23 -19.66 13.42 -33.85
N THR A 24 -20.83 12.92 -34.24
CA THR A 24 -21.70 13.48 -35.26
C THR A 24 -23.14 13.62 -34.77
N VAL A 25 -23.92 14.50 -35.40
CA VAL A 25 -25.36 14.63 -35.13
C VAL A 25 -26.11 14.23 -36.39
N VAL A 26 -26.97 13.24 -36.29
CA VAL A 26 -27.75 12.68 -37.41
C VAL A 26 -29.25 12.76 -37.15
N LEU A 27 -30.06 12.68 -38.20
CA LEU A 27 -31.52 12.56 -38.08
C LEU A 27 -31.91 11.09 -38.26
N GLY A 28 -32.43 10.47 -37.21
CA GLY A 28 -33.05 9.14 -37.27
C GLY A 28 -34.54 9.25 -37.56
N ARG A 29 -35.07 8.38 -38.43
CA ARG A 29 -36.52 8.29 -38.68
C ARG A 29 -37.19 7.48 -37.57
N TYR A 30 -38.26 8.03 -36.99
CA TYR A 30 -39.10 7.44 -35.94
C TYR A 30 -40.53 7.45 -36.47
N ASP A 31 -40.96 6.32 -37.01
CA ASP A 31 -42.17 6.20 -37.82
C ASP A 31 -42.71 4.76 -37.71
N ASP A 32 -44.02 4.59 -37.51
CA ASP A 32 -44.68 3.28 -37.47
C ASP A 32 -44.84 2.65 -38.85
N THR A 33 -44.68 3.44 -39.92
CA THR A 33 -44.76 2.97 -41.30
C THR A 33 -43.41 2.48 -41.86
N THR A 34 -42.29 2.85 -41.24
CA THR A 34 -40.95 2.46 -41.70
C THR A 34 -40.39 1.38 -40.79
N VAL A 35 -40.91 0.17 -40.95
CA VAL A 35 -40.56 -1.00 -40.16
C VAL A 35 -39.77 -1.98 -41.04
N PRO A 36 -38.54 -2.38 -40.65
CA PRO A 36 -37.80 -3.40 -41.40
C PRO A 36 -38.58 -4.72 -41.47
N ASN A 37 -38.48 -5.42 -42.61
CA ASN A 37 -39.04 -6.75 -42.79
C ASN A 37 -38.29 -7.81 -42.01
N LYS A 38 -36.98 -7.61 -41.80
CA LYS A 38 -36.13 -8.50 -41.01
C LYS A 38 -35.05 -7.71 -40.31
N VAL A 39 -34.73 -8.10 -39.09
CA VAL A 39 -33.65 -7.52 -38.29
C VAL A 39 -32.85 -8.65 -37.66
N VAL A 40 -31.54 -8.63 -37.84
CA VAL A 40 -30.61 -9.58 -37.21
C VAL A 40 -29.55 -8.81 -36.43
N ILE A 41 -29.37 -9.13 -35.15
CA ILE A 41 -28.35 -8.53 -34.28
C ILE A 41 -27.56 -9.65 -33.60
N ASN A 42 -26.23 -9.61 -33.71
CA ASN A 42 -25.29 -10.62 -33.22
C ASN A 42 -25.67 -12.05 -33.64
N GLY A 43 -26.20 -12.19 -34.85
CA GLY A 43 -26.67 -13.47 -35.42
C GLY A 43 -28.04 -13.95 -34.92
N GLN A 44 -28.73 -13.19 -34.07
CA GLN A 44 -30.08 -13.49 -33.61
C GLN A 44 -31.11 -12.60 -34.32
N GLU A 45 -32.16 -13.23 -34.85
CA GLU A 45 -33.28 -12.51 -35.48
C GLU A 45 -34.18 -11.89 -34.41
N ILE A 46 -34.50 -10.61 -34.56
CA ILE A 46 -35.36 -9.88 -33.64
C ILE A 46 -36.83 -10.07 -34.08
N PRO A 47 -37.73 -10.52 -33.17
CA PRO A 47 -39.14 -10.64 -33.49
C PRO A 47 -39.75 -9.30 -33.91
N GLN A 48 -40.56 -9.31 -34.96
CA GLN A 48 -41.17 -8.08 -35.49
C GLN A 48 -42.10 -7.38 -34.48
N ALA A 49 -42.68 -8.14 -33.55
CA ALA A 49 -43.49 -7.61 -32.45
C ALA A 49 -42.69 -6.74 -31.47
N ASP A 50 -41.36 -6.90 -31.41
CA ASP A 50 -40.49 -6.09 -30.55
C ASP A 50 -40.08 -4.78 -31.23
N ILE A 51 -40.32 -4.62 -32.54
CA ILE A 51 -40.00 -3.39 -33.28
C ILE A 51 -41.13 -2.37 -33.04
N VAL A 52 -40.81 -1.23 -32.43
CA VAL A 52 -41.80 -0.22 -32.03
C VAL A 52 -41.48 1.11 -32.71
N ASN A 53 -42.39 1.61 -33.56
CA ASN A 53 -42.23 2.88 -34.28
C ASN A 53 -40.89 2.99 -35.04
N GLY A 54 -40.50 1.91 -35.73
CA GLY A 54 -39.23 1.83 -36.47
C GLY A 54 -37.98 1.69 -35.58
N GLN A 55 -38.15 1.50 -34.27
CA GLN A 55 -37.04 1.31 -33.32
C GLN A 55 -36.89 -0.17 -32.96
N ILE A 56 -35.64 -0.61 -32.85
CA ILE A 56 -35.30 -1.96 -32.41
C ILE A 56 -34.79 -1.86 -30.95
N PRO A 57 -35.58 -2.26 -29.95
CA PRO A 57 -35.13 -2.22 -28.56
C PRO A 57 -34.04 -3.27 -28.34
N LEU A 58 -32.88 -2.81 -27.86
CA LEU A 58 -31.72 -3.67 -27.62
C LEU A 58 -31.64 -4.07 -26.14
N LYS A 59 -31.68 -5.38 -25.86
CA LYS A 59 -31.44 -5.96 -24.52
C LYS A 59 -30.37 -7.05 -24.60
N LEU A 60 -29.10 -6.64 -24.55
CA LEU A 60 -27.96 -7.55 -24.54
C LEU A 60 -27.34 -7.62 -23.13
N GLY A 61 -26.91 -8.81 -22.71
CA GLY A 61 -26.04 -8.93 -21.54
C GLY A 61 -24.66 -8.35 -21.83
N SER A 62 -24.03 -7.71 -20.84
CA SER A 62 -22.75 -7.02 -21.04
C SER A 62 -21.60 -7.97 -21.44
N GLY A 63 -21.62 -9.23 -21.00
CA GLY A 63 -20.53 -10.18 -21.27
C GLY A 63 -19.25 -9.91 -20.47
N SER A 64 -18.12 -10.44 -20.95
CA SER A 64 -16.81 -10.29 -20.31
C SER A 64 -16.18 -8.90 -20.50
N VAL A 65 -15.24 -8.54 -19.63
CA VAL A 65 -14.46 -7.30 -19.71
C VAL A 65 -13.76 -7.16 -21.06
N GLY A 66 -13.73 -5.94 -21.60
CA GLY A 66 -13.10 -5.58 -22.86
C GLY A 66 -14.06 -4.95 -23.87
N GLU A 67 -13.55 -4.72 -25.07
CA GLU A 67 -14.32 -4.19 -26.20
C GLU A 67 -15.25 -5.27 -26.76
N LYS A 68 -16.47 -4.86 -27.11
CA LYS A 68 -17.51 -5.69 -27.68
C LYS A 68 -18.09 -5.00 -28.90
N LYS A 69 -18.41 -5.79 -29.92
CA LYS A 69 -19.11 -5.33 -31.10
C LYS A 69 -20.57 -5.76 -31.06
N ILE A 70 -21.43 -4.91 -31.59
CA ILE A 70 -22.81 -5.19 -31.97
C ILE A 70 -22.79 -5.18 -33.50
N THR A 71 -22.95 -6.35 -34.12
CA THR A 71 -23.01 -6.48 -35.58
C THR A 71 -24.36 -7.00 -35.99
N GLY A 72 -24.83 -6.64 -37.18
CA GLY A 72 -26.15 -7.04 -37.61
C GLY A 72 -26.55 -6.41 -38.94
N TYR A 73 -27.82 -6.53 -39.27
CA TYR A 73 -28.41 -5.85 -40.42
C TYR A 73 -29.92 -5.74 -40.30
N MET A 74 -30.49 -4.79 -41.04
CA MET A 74 -31.92 -4.63 -41.30
C MET A 74 -32.19 -4.86 -42.77
N GLU A 75 -33.29 -5.53 -43.11
CA GLU A 75 -33.76 -5.70 -44.48
C GLU A 75 -35.09 -4.98 -44.68
N PHE A 76 -35.19 -4.24 -45.78
CA PHE A 76 -36.42 -3.59 -46.25
C PHE A 76 -36.75 -4.10 -47.64
N VAL A 77 -38.02 -4.40 -47.89
CA VAL A 77 -38.53 -4.79 -49.20
C VAL A 77 -39.14 -3.57 -49.88
N GLU A 78 -38.50 -3.09 -50.95
CA GLU A 78 -38.99 -1.98 -51.78
C GLU A 78 -39.08 -2.43 -53.24
N ASN A 79 -40.28 -2.37 -53.84
CA ASN A 79 -40.52 -2.65 -55.27
C ASN A 79 -39.81 -3.94 -55.78
N ASP A 80 -40.07 -5.07 -55.11
CA ASP A 80 -39.49 -6.40 -55.36
C ASP A 80 -37.96 -6.53 -55.15
N SER A 81 -37.30 -5.52 -54.58
CA SER A 81 -35.88 -5.55 -54.22
C SER A 81 -35.67 -5.51 -52.71
N ILE A 82 -34.71 -6.30 -52.22
CA ILE A 82 -34.31 -6.29 -50.81
C ILE A 82 -33.15 -5.31 -50.62
N ILE A 83 -33.38 -4.29 -49.79
CA ILE A 83 -32.36 -3.34 -49.36
C ILE A 83 -31.86 -3.78 -47.99
N LYS A 84 -30.55 -4.01 -47.87
CA LYS A 84 -29.89 -4.41 -46.62
C LYS A 84 -29.07 -3.25 -46.07
N ILE A 85 -29.29 -2.92 -44.79
CA ILE A 85 -28.56 -1.88 -44.06
C ILE A 85 -27.83 -2.54 -42.89
N ASP A 86 -26.50 -2.50 -42.90
CA ASP A 86 -25.69 -3.13 -41.85
C ASP A 86 -25.75 -2.32 -40.54
N ILE A 87 -25.68 -3.04 -39.42
CA ILE A 87 -25.56 -2.49 -38.07
C ILE A 87 -24.15 -2.80 -37.59
N GLU A 88 -23.38 -1.77 -37.28
CA GLU A 88 -22.10 -1.89 -36.58
C GLU A 88 -22.02 -0.84 -35.48
N SER A 89 -21.78 -1.30 -34.25
CA SER A 89 -21.55 -0.45 -33.09
C SER A 89 -20.63 -1.15 -32.11
N GLU A 90 -19.95 -0.39 -31.26
CA GLU A 90 -19.03 -0.94 -30.27
C GLU A 90 -19.39 -0.43 -28.87
N TYR A 91 -19.18 -1.27 -27.87
CA TYR A 91 -19.31 -0.90 -26.46
C TYR A 91 -18.20 -1.55 -25.63
N ALA A 92 -17.78 -0.87 -24.56
CA ALA A 92 -16.75 -1.38 -23.66
C ALA A 92 -17.37 -1.85 -22.35
N VAL A 93 -16.95 -3.03 -21.90
CA VAL A 93 -17.31 -3.57 -20.58
C VAL A 93 -16.15 -3.31 -19.64
N ILE A 94 -16.35 -2.37 -18.72
CA ILE A 94 -15.36 -1.99 -17.73
C ILE A 94 -15.48 -2.95 -16.53
N PRO A 95 -14.36 -3.47 -15.98
CA PRO A 95 -14.42 -4.31 -14.78
C PRO A 95 -15.06 -3.52 -13.63
N LYS A 96 -15.90 -4.20 -12.84
CA LYS A 96 -16.40 -3.60 -11.60
C LYS A 96 -15.21 -3.29 -10.69
N PRO A 97 -15.14 -2.08 -10.07
CA PRO A 97 -14.14 -1.80 -9.06
C PRO A 97 -14.17 -2.91 -7.99
N ASN A 98 -13.06 -3.60 -7.79
CA ASN A 98 -12.96 -4.74 -6.89
C ASN A 98 -11.95 -4.52 -5.74
N SER A 99 -11.32 -3.35 -5.69
CA SER A 99 -10.39 -2.97 -4.63
C SER A 99 -10.72 -1.57 -4.12
N ALA A 100 -10.72 -1.44 -2.79
CA ALA A 100 -10.79 -0.15 -2.12
C ALA A 100 -9.42 0.14 -1.51
N THR A 101 -8.97 1.39 -1.61
CA THR A 101 -7.78 1.86 -0.88
C THR A 101 -8.20 2.23 0.54
N ILE A 102 -7.77 1.43 1.51
CA ILE A 102 -7.96 1.72 2.94
C ILE A 102 -6.60 2.09 3.51
N SER A 103 -6.46 3.31 4.02
CA SER A 103 -5.22 3.82 4.60
C SER A 103 -5.42 4.20 6.06
N ALA A 104 -4.40 3.96 6.89
CA ALA A 104 -4.30 4.53 8.23
C ALA A 104 -3.40 5.76 8.15
N ASP A 105 -4.00 6.96 8.20
CA ASP A 105 -3.28 8.22 7.93
C ASP A 105 -2.09 8.47 8.87
N LYS A 106 -2.14 7.92 10.09
CA LYS A 106 -1.04 8.02 11.06
C LYS A 106 0.05 6.96 10.90
N MET A 107 -0.07 6.05 9.93
CA MET A 107 0.89 4.98 9.65
C MET A 107 1.81 5.28 8.45
N ASN A 108 1.75 6.49 7.86
CA ASN A 108 2.70 6.95 6.84
C ASN A 108 4.09 7.24 7.47
N VAL A 109 4.76 6.21 7.99
CA VAL A 109 6.04 6.30 8.69
C VAL A 109 7.05 5.35 8.06
N VAL A 110 8.27 5.84 7.88
CA VAL A 110 9.45 5.02 7.56
C VAL A 110 10.53 5.26 8.61
N TYR A 111 11.22 4.21 9.02
CA TYR A 111 12.25 4.27 10.04
C TYR A 111 13.65 4.41 9.43
N ARG A 112 14.43 5.32 10.01
CA ARG A 112 15.84 5.51 9.66
C ARG A 112 16.68 4.33 10.13
N GLY A 113 17.65 3.95 9.30
CA GLY A 113 18.64 2.92 9.61
C GLY A 113 18.20 1.48 9.35
N VAL A 114 16.93 1.27 9.00
CA VAL A 114 16.38 -0.05 8.65
C VAL A 114 15.78 -0.03 7.26
N ASP A 115 15.60 -1.22 6.71
CA ASP A 115 14.98 -1.44 5.41
C ASP A 115 13.48 -1.37 5.60
N ASN A 116 12.81 -0.39 4.99
CA ASN A 116 11.35 -0.27 5.04
C ASN A 116 10.78 -0.84 3.73
N PRO A 117 10.20 -2.07 3.72
CA PRO A 117 9.65 -2.65 2.52
C PRO A 117 8.38 -1.93 2.10
N MET A 118 8.23 -1.68 0.80
CA MET A 118 7.10 -0.95 0.23
C MET A 118 6.61 -1.64 -1.04
N THR A 119 5.29 -1.70 -1.19
CA THR A 119 4.65 -2.07 -2.46
C THR A 119 4.06 -0.81 -3.07
N VAL A 120 4.30 -0.60 -4.36
CA VAL A 120 3.77 0.55 -5.10
C VAL A 120 2.95 0.05 -6.26
N THR A 121 1.71 0.50 -6.34
CA THR A 121 0.76 0.18 -7.40
C THR A 121 0.09 1.46 -7.87
N PHE A 122 -0.28 1.51 -9.14
CA PHE A 122 -1.03 2.62 -9.72
C PHE A 122 -2.27 2.01 -10.40
N ALA A 123 -3.46 2.37 -9.96
CA ALA A 123 -4.70 1.81 -10.48
C ALA A 123 -4.82 2.06 -11.99
N GLY A 124 -5.14 1.01 -12.76
CA GLY A 124 -5.23 1.09 -14.23
C GLY A 124 -3.89 1.02 -14.96
N VAL A 125 -2.76 0.91 -14.25
CA VAL A 125 -1.42 0.77 -14.87
C VAL A 125 -0.81 -0.59 -14.52
N PRO A 126 -0.35 -1.38 -15.50
CA PRO A 126 0.37 -2.62 -15.25
C PRO A 126 1.63 -2.41 -14.40
N SER A 127 1.93 -3.32 -13.46
CA SER A 127 3.04 -3.14 -12.49
C SER A 127 4.43 -2.96 -13.13
N ASN A 128 4.67 -3.51 -14.32
CA ASN A 128 5.91 -3.31 -15.09
C ASN A 128 6.03 -1.92 -15.73
N LYS A 129 4.93 -1.17 -15.78
CA LYS A 129 4.82 0.21 -16.26
C LYS A 129 4.66 1.22 -15.13
N VAL A 130 4.73 0.76 -13.87
CA VAL A 130 4.77 1.61 -12.69
C VAL A 130 6.22 1.76 -12.22
N ASN A 131 6.65 3.01 -12.00
CA ASN A 131 7.95 3.31 -11.42
C ASN A 131 7.83 4.33 -10.29
N ALA A 132 8.45 4.03 -9.15
CA ALA A 132 8.54 4.92 -8.00
C ALA A 132 9.96 5.45 -7.80
N SER A 133 10.09 6.70 -7.38
CA SER A 133 11.37 7.33 -7.06
C SER A 133 11.28 8.20 -5.81
N ALA A 134 12.36 8.14 -5.02
CA ALA A 134 12.62 9.01 -3.88
C ALA A 134 14.08 8.84 -3.42
N PRO A 135 14.66 9.82 -2.71
CA PRO A 135 15.95 9.64 -2.05
C PRO A 135 15.91 8.44 -1.09
N GLY A 136 16.81 7.48 -1.29
CA GLY A 136 16.90 6.27 -0.46
C GLY A 136 15.92 5.14 -0.84
N LEU A 137 15.11 5.30 -1.90
CA LEU A 137 14.25 4.25 -2.42
C LEU A 137 14.98 3.43 -3.48
N THR A 138 14.99 2.11 -3.34
CA THR A 138 15.58 1.18 -4.31
C THR A 138 14.61 0.08 -4.67
N ARG A 139 14.65 -0.40 -5.92
CA ARG A 139 13.81 -1.51 -6.38
C ARG A 139 14.32 -2.82 -5.79
N SER A 140 13.42 -3.67 -5.31
CA SER A 140 13.74 -4.98 -4.74
C SER A 140 12.66 -5.98 -5.13
N GLY A 141 13.00 -6.91 -6.04
CA GLY A 141 12.04 -7.84 -6.63
C GLY A 141 10.86 -7.10 -7.28
N ASN A 142 9.64 -7.42 -6.82
CA ASN A 142 8.40 -6.80 -7.28
C ASN A 142 7.99 -5.54 -6.50
N GLY A 143 8.79 -5.13 -5.50
CA GLY A 143 8.52 -3.98 -4.66
C GLY A 143 9.72 -3.04 -4.56
N TYR A 144 9.76 -2.28 -3.47
CA TYR A 144 10.81 -1.32 -3.17
C TYR A 144 11.26 -1.43 -1.72
N ILE A 145 12.49 -1.03 -1.44
CA ILE A 145 13.01 -0.82 -0.09
C ILE A 145 13.31 0.67 0.07
N MET A 146 12.73 1.29 1.08
CA MET A 146 13.02 2.68 1.47
C MET A 146 14.02 2.69 2.64
N LYS A 147 15.18 3.32 2.42
CA LYS A 147 16.20 3.60 3.45
C LYS A 147 16.40 5.13 3.54
N PRO A 148 15.60 5.82 4.37
CA PRO A 148 15.67 7.28 4.44
C PRO A 148 16.99 7.71 5.11
N THR A 149 17.63 8.74 4.57
CA THR A 149 18.92 9.22 5.06
C THR A 149 18.73 10.33 6.11
N SER A 150 18.26 11.50 5.69
CA SER A 150 18.09 12.71 6.51
C SER A 150 16.68 13.29 6.38
N GLY A 151 16.38 14.35 7.13
CA GLY A 151 15.09 15.03 7.10
C GLY A 151 14.02 14.41 8.01
N LYS A 152 12.85 15.06 8.03
CA LYS A 152 11.67 14.64 8.80
C LYS A 152 10.64 13.90 7.94
N GLU A 153 10.72 14.03 6.63
CA GLU A 153 9.76 13.46 5.68
C GLU A 153 10.49 13.08 4.38
N VAL A 154 9.93 12.12 3.66
CA VAL A 154 10.33 11.74 2.31
C VAL A 154 9.09 11.70 1.44
N LYS A 155 9.15 12.39 0.30
CA LYS A 155 8.12 12.34 -0.74
C LYS A 155 8.50 11.25 -1.75
N ILE A 156 7.60 10.32 -1.97
CA ILE A 156 7.72 9.28 -2.99
C ILE A 156 6.85 9.68 -4.17
N THR A 157 7.47 9.84 -5.32
CA THR A 157 6.77 10.12 -6.57
C THR A 157 6.61 8.82 -7.35
N VAL A 158 5.39 8.54 -7.79
CA VAL A 158 5.04 7.37 -8.58
C VAL A 158 4.61 7.84 -9.97
N THR A 159 5.15 7.20 -10.99
CA THR A 159 4.79 7.44 -12.39
C THR A 159 4.29 6.15 -13.01
N GLY A 160 3.27 6.28 -13.85
CA GLY A 160 2.67 5.18 -14.60
C GLY A 160 2.54 5.56 -16.08
N GLU A 161 2.53 4.56 -16.94
CA GLU A 161 2.24 4.70 -18.37
C GLU A 161 0.95 3.94 -18.69
N LEU A 162 -0.09 4.67 -19.11
CA LEU A 162 -1.37 4.09 -19.50
C LEU A 162 -1.23 3.31 -20.82
N PRO A 163 -2.17 2.40 -21.14
CA PRO A 163 -2.18 1.72 -22.44
C PRO A 163 -2.22 2.66 -23.64
N SER A 164 -2.74 3.89 -23.47
CA SER A 164 -2.74 4.96 -24.48
C SER A 164 -1.35 5.57 -24.75
N GLY A 165 -0.33 5.23 -23.95
CA GLY A 165 0.99 5.85 -23.97
C GLY A 165 1.09 7.13 -23.13
N GLU A 166 -0.03 7.63 -22.60
CA GLU A 166 -0.05 8.79 -21.71
C GLU A 166 0.64 8.47 -20.38
N ARG A 167 1.40 9.43 -19.85
CA ARG A 167 2.08 9.31 -18.55
C ARG A 167 1.26 9.99 -17.46
N VAL A 168 1.00 9.24 -16.41
CA VAL A 168 0.35 9.73 -15.20
C VAL A 168 1.34 9.76 -14.04
N SER A 169 1.13 10.66 -13.09
CA SER A 169 1.97 10.76 -11.90
C SER A 169 1.16 11.08 -10.66
N ASP A 170 1.54 10.49 -9.54
CA ASP A 170 1.01 10.79 -8.21
C ASP A 170 2.15 10.74 -7.18
N SER A 171 1.90 11.18 -5.96
CA SER A 171 2.91 11.15 -4.90
C SER A 171 2.34 10.98 -3.51
N GLY A 172 3.10 10.31 -2.64
CA GLY A 172 2.79 10.14 -1.23
C GLY A 172 3.95 10.62 -0.34
N THR A 173 3.62 11.28 0.78
CA THR A 173 4.61 11.74 1.76
C THR A 173 4.61 10.85 3.00
N PHE A 174 5.79 10.38 3.38
CA PHE A 174 6.03 9.57 4.57
C PHE A 174 6.88 10.34 5.57
N ARG A 175 6.52 10.26 6.85
CA ARG A 175 7.33 10.81 7.94
C ARG A 175 8.51 9.89 8.22
N ILE A 176 9.69 10.47 8.35
CA ILE A 176 10.90 9.75 8.73
C ILE A 176 11.03 9.81 10.25
N LYS A 177 10.98 8.66 10.90
CA LYS A 177 11.24 8.53 12.34
C LYS A 177 12.56 7.84 12.60
N ASP A 178 13.22 8.23 13.69
CA ASP A 178 14.26 7.40 14.27
C ASP A 178 13.65 6.15 14.87
N LEU A 179 14.46 5.09 14.98
CA LEU A 179 14.11 3.95 15.80
C LEU A 179 13.78 4.39 17.24
N PRO A 180 12.83 3.69 17.89
CA PRO A 180 12.53 3.94 19.29
C PRO A 180 13.77 3.75 20.15
N ARG A 181 13.76 4.31 21.35
CA ARG A 181 14.86 4.09 22.29
C ARG A 181 14.80 2.62 22.75
N PRO A 182 15.89 1.83 22.63
CA PRO A 182 15.87 0.46 23.14
C PRO A 182 15.73 0.45 24.66
N ILE A 183 15.01 -0.54 25.16
CA ILE A 183 14.76 -0.82 26.56
C ILE A 183 15.83 -1.77 27.09
N GLY A 184 16.50 -1.41 28.19
CA GLY A 184 17.45 -2.30 28.86
C GLY A 184 16.73 -3.47 29.51
N THR A 185 17.35 -4.64 29.57
CA THR A 185 16.78 -5.82 30.25
C THR A 185 17.82 -6.49 31.13
N ILE A 186 17.36 -7.18 32.18
CA ILE A 186 18.15 -8.08 33.02
C ILE A 186 17.53 -9.46 32.91
N SER A 187 18.23 -10.38 32.25
CA SER A 187 17.74 -11.71 31.92
C SER A 187 16.38 -11.68 31.21
N ARG A 188 16.23 -10.73 30.26
CA ARG A 188 15.00 -10.43 29.47
C ARG A 188 13.87 -9.74 30.23
N GLU A 189 14.01 -9.48 31.53
CA GLU A 189 13.04 -8.73 32.33
C GLU A 189 13.42 -7.23 32.36
N TYR A 190 12.44 -6.32 32.34
CA TYR A 190 12.69 -4.87 32.42
C TYR A 190 11.66 -4.07 33.22
N ILE A 191 10.53 -4.67 33.57
CA ILE A 191 9.48 -4.08 34.42
C ILE A 191 9.55 -4.77 35.78
N ASP A 192 9.60 -3.96 36.86
CA ASP A 192 9.56 -4.43 38.25
C ASP A 192 10.49 -5.60 38.56
N VAL A 193 11.72 -5.51 38.04
CA VAL A 193 12.70 -6.60 38.13
C VAL A 193 13.13 -6.78 39.60
N LYS A 194 12.86 -7.97 40.16
CA LYS A 194 13.33 -8.35 41.50
C LYS A 194 14.17 -9.60 41.42
N LYS A 195 15.35 -9.60 42.05
CA LYS A 195 16.25 -10.77 42.05
C LYS A 195 16.96 -10.92 43.38
N ASN A 196 17.22 -12.17 43.77
CA ASN A 196 18.23 -12.49 44.77
C ASN A 196 19.61 -12.10 44.24
N ARG A 197 20.53 -11.77 45.14
CA ARG A 197 21.90 -11.34 44.86
C ARG A 197 22.66 -12.36 44.04
N SER A 198 22.53 -13.65 44.36
CA SER A 198 23.16 -14.75 43.61
C SER A 198 22.67 -14.80 42.16
N ASN A 199 21.36 -14.66 41.95
CA ASN A 199 20.75 -14.64 40.62
C ASN A 199 21.15 -13.39 39.83
N LEU A 200 21.21 -12.22 40.48
CA LEU A 200 21.65 -10.99 39.82
C LEU A 200 23.12 -11.06 39.43
N ALA A 201 23.98 -11.69 40.24
CA ALA A 201 25.41 -11.82 39.97
C ALA A 201 25.73 -12.55 38.66
N VAL A 202 24.86 -13.48 38.24
CA VAL A 202 25.00 -14.28 37.00
C VAL A 202 24.07 -13.83 35.88
N SER A 203 23.23 -12.82 36.12
CA SER A 203 22.26 -12.33 35.14
C SER A 203 22.94 -11.65 33.95
N THR A 204 22.27 -11.70 32.79
CA THR A 204 22.75 -11.06 31.57
C THR A 204 22.03 -9.75 31.34
N VAL A 205 22.79 -8.66 31.16
CA VAL A 205 22.27 -7.38 30.71
C VAL A 205 22.04 -7.44 29.20
N GLY A 206 20.80 -7.17 28.80
CA GLY A 206 20.37 -7.15 27.41
C GLY A 206 19.71 -5.83 27.03
N ALA A 207 19.24 -5.75 25.79
CA ALA A 207 18.43 -4.65 25.31
C ALA A 207 17.42 -5.15 24.26
N THR A 208 16.23 -4.56 24.22
CA THR A 208 15.14 -4.89 23.29
C THR A 208 14.47 -3.60 22.78
N PHE A 209 13.72 -3.65 21.69
CA PHE A 209 12.84 -2.53 21.29
C PHE A 209 11.41 -2.65 21.84
N GLY A 210 11.14 -3.70 22.61
CA GLY A 210 9.79 -4.04 23.10
C GLY A 210 9.03 -4.91 22.09
N ASP A 211 7.87 -5.39 22.52
CA ASP A 211 7.06 -6.34 21.73
C ASP A 211 6.22 -5.63 20.65
N ASP A 212 5.95 -4.33 20.82
CA ASP A 212 5.14 -3.52 19.90
C ASP A 212 5.94 -2.93 18.72
N PHE A 213 7.18 -3.36 18.51
CA PHE A 213 8.04 -2.83 17.45
C PHE A 213 8.13 -3.79 16.27
N ASP A 214 7.64 -3.35 15.11
CA ASP A 214 7.44 -4.20 13.93
C ASP A 214 8.72 -4.70 13.22
N PHE A 215 9.90 -4.18 13.58
CA PHE A 215 11.15 -4.59 12.94
C PHE A 215 11.92 -5.57 13.82
N GLU A 216 12.35 -6.68 13.20
CA GLU A 216 13.20 -7.68 13.82
C GLU A 216 14.64 -7.18 13.98
N LEU A 217 14.88 -6.41 15.04
CA LEU A 217 16.21 -5.95 15.43
C LEU A 217 16.65 -6.62 16.73
N THR A 218 17.89 -7.10 16.76
CA THR A 218 18.48 -7.71 17.97
C THR A 218 19.64 -6.85 18.51
N PRO A 219 19.39 -5.92 19.45
CA PRO A 219 20.44 -5.16 20.10
C PRO A 219 21.40 -6.03 20.90
N ARG A 220 22.70 -5.79 20.74
CA ARG A 220 23.75 -6.45 21.53
C ARG A 220 24.40 -5.46 22.47
N VAL A 221 24.23 -5.67 23.77
CA VAL A 221 24.86 -4.83 24.81
C VAL A 221 26.37 -5.02 24.80
N THR A 222 27.10 -3.92 24.88
CA THR A 222 28.57 -3.89 24.86
C THR A 222 29.18 -3.31 26.13
N GLU A 223 28.47 -2.42 26.81
CA GLU A 223 28.95 -1.71 27.98
C GLU A 223 27.78 -1.22 28.84
N PHE A 224 27.96 -1.15 30.16
CA PHE A 224 27.06 -0.49 31.07
C PHE A 224 27.77 0.01 32.34
N LEU A 225 27.09 0.87 33.10
CA LEU A 225 27.47 1.27 34.45
C LEU A 225 26.60 0.53 35.46
N PHE A 226 27.22 -0.13 36.42
CA PHE A 226 26.55 -0.74 37.56
C PHE A 226 26.64 0.17 38.77
N LYS A 227 25.48 0.52 39.35
CA LYS A 227 25.35 1.42 40.49
C LYS A 227 24.72 0.69 41.66
N VAL A 228 25.37 0.77 42.82
CA VAL A 228 24.88 0.25 44.09
C VAL A 228 24.83 1.41 45.08
N PRO A 229 23.76 1.56 45.88
CA PRO A 229 23.70 2.57 46.93
C PRO A 229 24.93 2.52 47.84
N GLY A 230 25.53 3.68 48.11
CA GLY A 230 26.70 3.80 48.99
C GLY A 230 28.04 3.30 48.42
N ALA A 231 28.11 2.92 47.13
CA ALA A 231 29.34 2.51 46.46
C ALA A 231 29.59 3.31 45.17
N PRO A 232 30.86 3.54 44.77
CA PRO A 232 31.17 4.13 43.47
C PRO A 232 30.59 3.33 42.30
N SER A 233 30.18 4.03 41.24
CA SER A 233 29.69 3.37 40.02
C SER A 233 30.81 2.57 39.35
N VAL A 234 30.51 1.35 38.91
CA VAL A 234 31.49 0.49 38.22
C VAL A 234 31.16 0.40 36.75
N LYS A 235 32.13 0.73 35.90
CA LYS A 235 32.04 0.47 34.47
C LYS A 235 32.25 -1.01 34.17
N VAL A 236 31.35 -1.58 33.39
CA VAL A 236 31.39 -2.99 32.99
C VAL A 236 31.40 -3.09 31.47
N SER A 237 32.40 -3.80 30.94
CA SER A 237 32.50 -4.16 29.53
C SER A 237 31.88 -5.54 29.33
N GLY A 238 31.00 -5.67 28.34
CA GLY A 238 30.22 -6.88 28.07
C GLY A 238 28.83 -6.86 28.71
N THR A 239 28.25 -8.04 28.89
CA THR A 239 26.85 -8.23 29.29
C THR A 239 26.67 -8.79 30.70
N LYS A 240 27.74 -9.06 31.44
CA LYS A 240 27.70 -9.64 32.78
C LYS A 240 28.54 -8.83 33.76
N LEU A 241 28.17 -8.85 35.04
CA LEU A 241 28.91 -8.14 36.08
C LEU A 241 30.37 -8.64 36.14
N ASN A 242 31.33 -7.70 36.14
CA ASN A 242 32.73 -8.01 36.39
C ASN A 242 33.01 -8.12 37.90
N SER A 243 34.23 -8.52 38.27
CA SER A 243 34.61 -8.74 39.67
C SER A 243 34.41 -7.52 40.58
N ALA A 244 34.68 -6.30 40.06
CA ALA A 244 34.46 -5.06 40.81
C ALA A 244 32.97 -4.80 41.06
N ALA A 245 32.13 -4.99 40.04
CA ALA A 245 30.68 -4.84 40.17
C ALA A 245 30.07 -5.90 41.11
N GLN A 246 30.55 -7.14 41.04
CA GLN A 246 30.17 -8.19 42.00
C GLN A 246 30.61 -7.84 43.43
N GLY A 247 31.79 -7.22 43.60
CA GLY A 247 32.25 -6.72 44.89
C GLY A 247 31.31 -5.66 45.48
N ASN A 248 30.81 -4.73 44.66
CA ASN A 248 29.82 -3.75 45.09
C ASN A 248 28.45 -4.39 45.37
N LEU A 249 28.02 -5.36 44.56
CA LEU A 249 26.77 -6.08 44.77
C LEU A 249 26.73 -6.81 46.13
N ARG A 250 27.86 -7.33 46.61
CA ARG A 250 27.96 -7.93 47.95
C ARG A 250 27.74 -6.96 49.10
N LYS A 251 27.92 -5.66 48.88
CA LYS A 251 27.71 -4.60 49.88
C LYS A 251 26.27 -4.08 49.91
N ALA A 252 25.52 -4.34 48.84
CA ALA A 252 24.11 -3.97 48.76
C ALA A 252 23.31 -4.74 49.82
N ARG A 253 22.31 -4.11 50.40
CA ARG A 253 21.41 -4.69 51.41
C ARG A 253 20.14 -5.21 50.76
N LYS A 254 19.42 -6.07 51.47
CA LYS A 254 18.05 -6.44 51.11
C LYS A 254 17.18 -5.19 50.97
N GLY A 255 16.41 -5.11 49.90
CA GLY A 255 15.57 -3.96 49.55
C GLY A 255 16.30 -2.85 48.81
N ASP A 256 17.63 -2.92 48.66
CA ASP A 256 18.36 -1.94 47.86
C ASP A 256 17.95 -2.04 46.39
N ILE A 257 17.82 -0.87 45.76
CA ILE A 257 17.61 -0.75 44.33
C ILE A 257 18.98 -0.51 43.67
N VAL A 258 19.49 -1.53 42.99
CA VAL A 258 20.70 -1.41 42.17
C VAL A 258 20.31 -1.04 40.73
N GLN A 259 21.15 -0.28 40.05
CA GLN A 259 20.84 0.25 38.72
C GLN A 259 21.89 -0.15 37.68
N PHE A 260 21.40 -0.49 36.50
CA PHE A 260 22.17 -0.65 35.27
C PHE A 260 21.88 0.57 34.41
N ALA A 261 22.86 1.46 34.29
CA ALA A 261 22.69 2.75 33.63
C ALA A 261 23.74 2.94 32.51
N GLY A 262 23.50 3.92 31.64
CA GLY A 262 24.42 4.21 30.53
C GLY A 262 24.67 3.00 29.63
N ILE A 263 23.66 2.12 29.51
CA ILE A 263 23.76 0.89 28.74
C ILE A 263 23.99 1.25 27.27
N LYS A 264 25.07 0.73 26.70
CA LYS A 264 25.41 0.84 25.29
C LYS A 264 25.12 -0.48 24.60
N ALA A 265 24.48 -0.41 23.45
CA ALA A 265 24.20 -1.54 22.60
C ALA A 265 24.51 -1.19 21.13
N THR A 266 24.69 -2.22 20.32
CA THR A 266 24.89 -2.11 18.88
C THR A 266 23.89 -2.98 18.13
N VAL A 267 23.48 -2.51 16.96
CA VAL A 267 22.76 -3.28 15.94
C VAL A 267 23.51 -3.04 14.62
N PRO A 268 23.88 -4.08 13.85
CA PRO A 268 24.60 -3.90 12.59
C PRO A 268 23.89 -2.91 11.66
N GLY A 269 24.63 -1.96 11.09
CA GLY A 269 24.09 -0.97 10.14
C GLY A 269 23.21 0.13 10.75
N VAL A 270 22.98 0.11 12.06
CA VAL A 270 22.02 0.99 12.73
C VAL A 270 22.71 1.81 13.82
N LYS A 271 22.47 3.12 13.83
CA LYS A 271 22.84 3.99 14.96
C LYS A 271 21.73 4.00 16.01
N LEU A 272 22.03 3.47 17.20
CA LEU A 272 21.07 3.42 18.30
C LEU A 272 21.15 4.66 19.20
N LYS A 273 20.00 5.02 19.78
CA LYS A 273 19.94 5.86 20.97
C LYS A 273 20.47 5.08 22.18
N THR A 274 20.93 5.79 23.21
CA THR A 274 21.33 5.16 24.48
C THR A 274 20.19 4.31 25.03
N VAL A 275 20.47 3.10 25.48
CA VAL A 275 19.47 2.19 26.01
C VAL A 275 18.90 2.77 27.33
N THR A 276 17.64 2.47 27.67
CA THR A 276 17.07 2.88 28.96
C THR A 276 17.80 2.19 30.12
N PRO A 277 17.92 2.83 31.29
CA PRO A 277 18.43 2.15 32.47
C PRO A 277 17.42 1.09 32.97
N VAL A 278 17.92 0.12 33.73
CA VAL A 278 17.11 -0.87 34.45
C VAL A 278 17.42 -0.81 35.93
N ALA A 279 16.39 -0.78 36.77
CA ALA A 279 16.50 -0.88 38.21
C ALA A 279 16.13 -2.31 38.63
N VAL A 280 16.86 -2.85 39.61
CA VAL A 280 16.59 -4.17 40.17
C VAL A 280 16.50 -4.05 41.69
N GLU A 281 15.38 -4.49 42.26
CA GLU A 281 15.20 -4.63 43.71
C GLU A 281 15.87 -5.92 44.19
N LEU A 282 16.73 -5.83 45.19
CA LEU A 282 17.34 -6.99 45.83
C LEU A 282 16.42 -7.60 46.88
N LEU A 283 16.19 -8.90 46.78
CA LEU A 283 15.31 -9.65 47.68
C LEU A 283 16.01 -10.17 48.95
N ASP A 284 17.34 -10.25 48.94
CA ASP A 284 18.22 -10.76 49.99
C ASP A 284 19.52 -9.96 50.11
#